data_AF-A0A8X7UXG3-F1
#
_entry.id   AF-A0A8X7UXG3-F1
#
_cell.length_a   1.000
_cell.length_b   1.000
_cell.length_c   1.000
_cell.angle_alpha   90.00
_cell.angle_beta   90.00
_cell.angle_gamma   90.00
#
_symmetry.space_group_name_H-M   'P 1'
#
loop_
_entity.id
_entity.type
_entity.pdbx_description
1 polymer ?
#
loop_
_entity_poly.entity_id
_entity_poly.type
_entity_poly.pdbx_seq_one_letter_code
_entity_poly.pdbx_strand_id
1 'polypeptide(L)'
;MASDPGSDTVLWSDEQTRFVLQLRIEEELKGNVKNKVLHETARKTIADKFYDTYGVRHPWIKFRNKFNSCKKQYGAMKRLTHNRTGLGYHPDGSIDMSDDWWEQRCKEWPGARKYKDKPVANADLMKQIFSGVHESGAEGWSAQQGENELDNMEVENDDAASEARQTNPPARHTNPEPDAPSSSNGPRVSNAPRASTVPKPSRKRRAEQAAYVMRSSLQSRDDILSHKNHLIESHPDLSCSQLKAMSVLHSLSSIRMWSPLYKAAYKHLREAATNRQTFLSYEDDENKIIYLEEETGESRYA
;
A
#
# COMPACT_ATOMS: atom_id res chain seq x y z
N MET A 1 13.00 40.11 -27.79
CA MET A 1 13.28 39.79 -26.37
C MET A 1 12.69 38.42 -26.11
N ALA A 2 13.55 37.41 -25.93
CA ALA A 2 13.15 36.04 -25.69
C ALA A 2 12.72 35.90 -24.23
N SER A 3 11.50 35.43 -24.00
CA SER A 3 10.96 35.14 -22.69
C SER A 3 11.58 33.85 -22.14
N ASP A 4 12.04 33.93 -20.91
CA ASP A 4 12.72 32.88 -20.14
C ASP A 4 11.75 31.71 -19.84
N PRO A 5 12.06 30.44 -20.20
CA PRO A 5 11.21 29.30 -19.90
C PRO A 5 11.61 28.72 -18.54
N GLY A 6 11.14 29.34 -17.45
CA GLY A 6 11.71 29.02 -16.14
C GLY A 6 10.88 29.41 -14.92
N SER A 7 9.58 29.10 -14.89
CA SER A 7 8.82 28.65 -13.69
C SER A 7 7.31 28.72 -13.95
N ASP A 8 6.77 27.79 -14.74
CA ASP A 8 5.31 27.61 -14.90
C ASP A 8 4.71 26.84 -13.71
N THR A 9 4.87 27.38 -12.50
CA THR A 9 4.20 26.81 -11.32
C THR A 9 2.74 27.21 -11.36
N VAL A 10 1.86 26.30 -11.81
CA VAL A 10 0.41 26.53 -11.77
C VAL A 10 -0.04 26.51 -10.31
N LEU A 11 -0.55 27.64 -9.83
CA LEU A 11 -1.19 27.74 -8.53
C LEU A 11 -2.65 27.27 -8.67
N TRP A 12 -2.94 26.09 -8.10
CA TRP A 12 -4.28 25.52 -8.08
C TRP A 12 -4.99 25.98 -6.80
N SER A 13 -6.17 26.59 -6.93
CA SER A 13 -7.05 26.82 -5.79
C SER A 13 -7.59 25.50 -5.23
N ASP A 14 -8.10 25.52 -3.99
CA ASP A 14 -8.74 24.35 -3.39
C ASP A 14 -9.99 23.93 -4.16
N GLU A 15 -10.71 24.89 -4.73
CA GLU A 15 -11.89 24.64 -5.58
C GLU A 15 -11.51 23.96 -6.90
N GLN A 16 -10.51 24.48 -7.61
CA GLN A 16 -9.98 23.85 -8.83
C GLN A 16 -9.44 22.45 -8.54
N THR A 17 -8.78 22.28 -7.39
CA THR A 17 -8.28 20.98 -6.92
C THR A 17 -9.44 20.01 -6.67
N ARG A 18 -10.49 20.48 -5.99
CA ARG A 18 -11.70 19.68 -5.74
C ARG A 18 -12.32 19.21 -7.05
N PHE A 19 -12.49 20.14 -7.99
CA PHE A 19 -13.11 19.86 -9.27
C PHE A 19 -12.34 18.80 -10.06
N VAL A 20 -11.01 18.91 -10.19
CA VAL A 20 -10.23 17.89 -10.92
C VAL A 20 -10.23 16.52 -10.22
N LEU A 21 -10.30 16.47 -8.89
CA LEU A 21 -10.43 15.21 -8.15
C LEU A 21 -11.82 14.59 -8.37
N GLN A 22 -12.90 15.38 -8.39
CA GLN A 22 -14.24 14.90 -8.73
C GLN A 22 -14.30 14.33 -10.14
N LEU A 23 -13.74 15.03 -11.13
CA LEU A 23 -13.68 14.52 -12.50
C LEU A 23 -12.89 13.22 -12.61
N ARG A 24 -11.81 13.05 -11.82
CA ARG A 24 -11.07 11.79 -11.75
C ARG A 24 -11.96 10.64 -11.25
N ILE A 25 -12.75 10.88 -10.21
CA ILE A 25 -13.69 9.89 -9.65
C ILE A 25 -14.77 9.54 -10.66
N GLU A 26 -15.34 10.54 -11.36
CA GLU A 26 -16.34 10.30 -12.41
C GLU A 26 -15.81 9.41 -13.53
N GLU A 27 -14.59 9.67 -14.00
CA GLU A 27 -13.97 8.87 -15.06
C GLU A 27 -13.58 7.46 -14.60
N GLU A 28 -13.26 7.29 -13.31
CA GLU A 28 -13.06 5.98 -12.70
C GLU A 28 -14.37 5.17 -12.64
N LEU A 29 -15.47 5.80 -12.23
CA LEU A 29 -16.82 5.17 -12.23
C LEU A 29 -17.29 4.76 -13.63
N LYS A 30 -16.87 5.47 -14.67
CA LYS A 30 -17.15 5.10 -16.08
C LYS A 30 -16.30 3.95 -16.59
N GLY A 31 -15.34 3.44 -15.80
CA GLY A 31 -14.42 2.39 -16.22
C GLY A 31 -13.31 2.87 -17.16
N ASN A 32 -13.08 4.17 -17.27
CA ASN A 32 -12.03 4.74 -18.12
C ASN A 32 -10.64 4.75 -17.44
N VAL A 33 -10.52 4.09 -16.29
CA VAL A 33 -9.26 3.86 -15.57
C VAL A 33 -8.93 2.38 -15.67
N LYS A 34 -7.82 2.04 -16.34
CA LYS A 34 -7.31 0.66 -16.42
C LYS A 34 -5.90 0.62 -15.84
N ASN A 35 -5.63 -0.30 -14.93
CA ASN A 35 -4.32 -0.44 -14.25
C ASN A 35 -3.80 0.89 -13.66
N LYS A 36 -4.65 1.66 -12.96
CA LYS A 36 -4.34 3.00 -12.39
C LYS A 36 -4.07 4.12 -13.42
N VAL A 37 -4.05 3.82 -14.72
CA VAL A 37 -3.82 4.79 -15.80
C VAL A 37 -5.16 5.25 -16.37
N LEU A 38 -5.33 6.58 -16.47
CA LEU A 38 -6.46 7.18 -17.19
C LEU A 38 -6.30 6.96 -18.69
N HIS A 39 -7.33 6.43 -19.33
CA HIS A 39 -7.41 6.33 -20.78
C HIS A 39 -7.33 7.73 -21.42
N GLU A 40 -6.76 7.83 -22.62
CA GLU A 40 -6.54 9.10 -23.32
C GLU A 40 -7.86 9.91 -23.50
N THR A 41 -8.99 9.21 -23.68
CA THR A 41 -10.32 9.85 -23.72
C THR A 41 -10.67 10.53 -22.39
N ALA A 42 -10.41 9.89 -21.26
CA ALA A 42 -10.67 10.47 -19.94
C ALA A 42 -9.74 11.66 -19.67
N ARG A 43 -8.49 11.62 -20.11
CA ARG A 43 -7.55 12.76 -20.02
C ARG A 43 -8.09 13.98 -20.76
N LYS A 44 -8.58 13.79 -21.99
CA LYS A 44 -9.21 14.83 -22.79
C LYS A 44 -10.48 15.35 -22.12
N THR A 45 -11.38 14.47 -21.68
CA THR A 45 -12.61 14.86 -20.97
C THR A 45 -12.33 15.71 -19.74
N ILE A 46 -11.33 15.34 -18.93
CA ILE A 46 -10.94 16.12 -17.75
C ILE A 46 -10.44 17.51 -18.15
N ALA A 47 -9.56 17.58 -19.15
CA ALA A 47 -8.99 18.84 -19.62
C ALA A 47 -10.04 19.77 -20.25
N ASP A 48 -10.97 19.22 -21.04
CA ASP A 48 -12.03 19.98 -21.69
C ASP A 48 -13.05 20.49 -20.67
N LYS A 49 -13.53 19.63 -19.75
CA LYS A 49 -14.42 20.08 -18.67
C LYS A 49 -13.78 21.13 -17.77
N PHE A 50 -12.47 21.02 -17.50
CA PHE A 50 -11.73 22.04 -16.75
C PHE A 50 -11.68 23.37 -17.49
N TYR A 51 -11.44 23.34 -18.81
CA TYR A 51 -11.48 24.53 -19.64
C TYR A 51 -12.88 25.15 -19.71
N ASP A 52 -13.93 24.35 -19.86
CA ASP A 52 -15.31 24.84 -19.91
C ASP A 52 -15.72 25.53 -18.60
N THR A 53 -15.20 25.05 -17.47
CA THR A 53 -15.54 25.58 -16.14
C THR A 53 -14.72 26.82 -15.77
N TYR A 54 -13.41 26.82 -16.03
CA TYR A 54 -12.50 27.86 -15.57
C TYR A 54 -11.93 28.75 -16.68
N GLY A 55 -12.19 28.43 -17.95
CA GLY A 55 -11.68 29.16 -19.11
C GLY A 55 -10.17 28.98 -19.37
N VAL A 56 -9.48 28.13 -18.61
CA VAL A 56 -8.02 27.96 -18.68
C VAL A 56 -7.67 26.59 -19.22
N ARG A 57 -6.85 26.55 -20.29
CA ARG A 57 -6.27 25.30 -20.81
C ARG A 57 -4.96 25.01 -20.13
N HIS A 58 -4.82 23.78 -19.64
CA HIS A 58 -3.56 23.26 -19.14
C HIS A 58 -3.15 22.00 -19.91
N PRO A 59 -1.85 21.79 -20.18
CA PRO A 59 -1.41 20.52 -20.72
C PRO A 59 -1.59 19.42 -19.67
N TRP A 60 -1.84 18.18 -20.12
CA TRP A 60 -2.14 17.04 -19.25
C TRP A 60 -1.12 16.85 -18.12
N ILE A 61 0.15 17.15 -18.38
CA ILE A 61 1.24 17.08 -17.39
C ILE A 61 0.95 17.90 -16.12
N LYS A 62 0.23 19.03 -16.21
CA LYS A 62 -0.12 19.84 -15.03
C LYS A 62 -1.17 19.15 -14.16
N PHE A 63 -2.18 18.53 -14.76
CA PHE A 63 -3.17 17.72 -14.05
C PHE A 63 -2.51 16.50 -13.40
N ARG A 64 -1.64 15.82 -14.14
CA ARG A 64 -0.85 14.70 -13.62
C ARG A 64 -0.01 15.09 -12.40
N ASN A 65 0.73 16.20 -12.50
CA ASN A 65 1.51 16.72 -11.38
C ASN A 65 0.61 17.07 -10.18
N LYS A 66 -0.59 17.61 -10.44
CA LYS A 66 -1.56 17.90 -9.40
C LYS A 66 -2.06 16.64 -8.70
N PHE A 67 -2.44 15.59 -9.44
CA PHE A 67 -2.81 14.30 -8.84
C PHE A 67 -1.67 13.70 -8.01
N ASN A 68 -0.43 13.77 -8.49
CA ASN A 68 0.74 13.31 -7.75
C ASN A 68 0.95 14.11 -6.44
N SER A 69 0.76 15.43 -6.50
CA SER A 69 0.80 16.29 -5.31
C SER A 69 -0.27 15.89 -4.29
N CYS A 70 -1.51 15.66 -4.74
CA CYS A 70 -2.60 15.18 -3.88
C CYS A 70 -2.30 13.78 -3.30
N LYS A 71 -1.73 12.84 -4.07
CA LYS A 71 -1.29 11.52 -3.55
C LYS A 71 -0.24 11.68 -2.44
N LYS A 72 0.73 12.58 -2.60
CA LYS A 72 1.74 12.90 -1.59
C LYS A 72 1.12 13.50 -0.32
N GLN A 73 0.20 14.46 -0.48
CA GLN A 73 -0.53 15.07 0.65
C GLN A 73 -1.34 14.01 1.43
N TYR A 74 -2.03 13.12 0.71
CA TYR A 74 -2.77 12.02 1.32
C TYR A 74 -1.87 11.02 2.06
N GLY A 75 -0.72 10.66 1.47
CA GLY A 75 0.26 9.80 2.13
C GLY A 75 0.80 10.43 3.42
N ALA A 76 1.04 11.74 3.41
CA ALA A 76 1.44 12.49 4.58
C ALA A 76 0.33 12.53 5.66
N MET A 77 -0.94 12.65 5.26
CA MET A 77 -2.08 12.53 6.17
C MET A 77 -2.18 11.13 6.78
N LYS A 78 -2.08 10.07 5.96
CA LYS A 78 -2.05 8.69 6.47
C LYS A 78 -0.92 8.49 7.47
N ARG A 79 0.28 9.02 7.19
CA ARG A 79 1.40 8.99 8.14
C ARG A 79 1.05 9.74 9.41
N LEU A 80 0.49 10.94 9.32
CA LEU A 80 0.12 11.77 10.46
C LEU A 80 -0.80 11.03 11.43
N THR A 81 -1.82 10.34 10.91
CA THR A 81 -2.84 9.62 11.68
C THR A 81 -2.52 8.14 11.94
N HIS A 82 -1.37 7.63 11.48
CA HIS A 82 -1.04 6.21 11.56
C HIS A 82 -0.87 5.72 13.01
N ASN A 83 -1.55 4.64 13.39
CA ASN A 83 -1.53 4.05 14.75
C ASN A 83 -1.85 5.08 15.85
N ARG A 84 -2.79 5.98 15.58
CA ARG A 84 -3.31 6.94 16.53
C ARG A 84 -4.79 6.65 16.76
N THR A 85 -5.15 6.42 18.01
CA THR A 85 -6.53 6.26 18.47
C THR A 85 -6.99 7.56 19.13
N GLY A 86 -8.29 7.83 19.12
CA GLY A 86 -8.86 9.00 19.82
C GLY A 86 -8.55 10.35 19.16
N LEU A 87 -8.33 10.40 17.85
CA LEU A 87 -8.14 11.67 17.13
C LEU A 87 -9.43 12.49 17.15
N GLY A 88 -9.37 13.69 17.73
CA GLY A 88 -10.37 14.73 17.56
C GLY A 88 -10.25 15.41 16.20
N TYR A 89 -11.34 15.96 15.70
CA TYR A 89 -11.36 16.76 14.48
C TYR A 89 -12.22 18.00 14.68
N HIS A 90 -11.72 19.15 14.22
CA HIS A 90 -12.51 20.36 14.12
C HIS A 90 -13.56 20.25 12.99
N PRO A 91 -14.61 21.09 12.97
CA PRO A 91 -15.62 21.09 11.89
C PRO A 91 -15.06 21.32 10.49
N ASP A 92 -13.89 21.95 10.38
CA ASP A 92 -13.17 22.18 9.12
C ASP A 92 -12.31 20.97 8.67
N GLY A 93 -12.30 19.88 9.46
CA GLY A 93 -11.54 18.67 9.19
C GLY A 93 -10.08 18.70 9.61
N SER A 94 -9.59 19.76 10.27
CA SER A 94 -8.28 19.77 10.91
C SER A 94 -8.27 18.91 12.19
N ILE A 95 -7.09 18.41 12.58
CA ILE A 95 -6.93 17.50 13.72
C ILE A 95 -6.94 18.32 15.02
N ASP A 96 -7.92 18.05 15.86
CA ASP A 96 -8.09 18.66 17.18
C ASP A 96 -7.44 17.77 18.25
N MET A 97 -6.20 18.10 18.60
CA MET A 97 -5.38 17.36 19.57
C MET A 97 -4.54 18.34 20.40
N SER A 98 -4.13 17.91 21.60
CA SER A 98 -3.33 18.73 22.52
C SER A 98 -1.95 19.10 21.96
N ASP A 99 -1.38 20.19 22.49
CA ASP A 99 -0.03 20.62 22.13
C ASP A 99 1.02 19.53 22.40
N ASP A 100 0.92 18.83 23.54
CA ASP A 100 1.79 17.70 23.87
C ASP A 100 1.77 16.60 22.81
N TRP A 101 0.58 16.28 22.28
CA TRP A 101 0.43 15.31 21.20
C TRP A 101 1.13 15.78 19.92
N TRP A 102 0.95 17.05 19.56
CA TRP A 102 1.60 17.65 18.39
C TRP A 102 3.12 17.73 18.54
N GLU A 103 3.64 18.03 19.73
CA GLU A 103 5.07 18.02 20.03
C GLU A 103 5.67 16.64 19.88
N GLN A 104 5.02 15.62 20.46
CA GLN A 104 5.44 14.23 20.29
C GLN A 104 5.41 13.82 18.82
N ARG A 105 4.36 14.21 18.07
CA ARG A 105 4.25 13.89 16.65
C ARG A 105 5.31 14.61 15.81
N CYS A 106 5.63 15.86 16.13
CA CYS A 106 6.70 16.61 15.48
C CYS A 106 8.09 16.05 15.81
N LYS A 107 8.27 15.43 16.98
CA LYS A 107 9.51 14.74 17.36
C LYS A 107 9.72 13.48 16.52
N GLU A 108 8.66 12.72 16.28
CA GLU A 108 8.68 11.53 15.41
C GLU A 108 8.72 11.90 13.92
N TRP A 109 8.09 13.00 13.54
CA TRP A 109 8.05 13.46 12.16
C TRP A 109 7.98 15.00 12.12
N PRO A 110 9.13 15.69 11.95
CA PRO A 110 9.18 17.15 11.92
C PRO A 110 8.26 17.79 10.87
N GLY A 111 8.00 17.06 9.77
CA GLY A 111 7.06 17.47 8.73
C GLY A 111 5.59 17.52 9.17
N ALA A 112 5.24 17.02 10.36
CA ALA A 112 3.90 17.12 10.94
C ALA A 112 3.51 18.57 11.24
N ARG A 113 4.49 19.42 11.56
CA ARG A 113 4.25 20.81 11.99
C ARG A 113 3.41 21.62 11.00
N LYS A 114 3.54 21.36 9.70
CA LYS A 114 2.79 22.07 8.65
C LYS A 114 1.28 21.74 8.62
N TYR A 115 0.85 20.72 9.35
CA TYR A 115 -0.55 20.28 9.44
C TYR A 115 -1.23 20.68 10.75
N LYS A 116 -0.50 21.27 11.70
CA LYS A 116 -1.04 21.66 13.01
C LYS A 116 -2.14 22.70 12.87
N ASP A 117 -1.88 23.76 12.10
CA ASP A 117 -2.75 24.94 12.04
C ASP A 117 -3.52 25.04 10.72
N LYS A 118 -3.49 23.98 9.88
CA LYS A 118 -4.07 24.01 8.54
C LYS A 118 -4.86 22.74 8.24
N PRO A 119 -6.18 22.84 7.99
CA PRO A 119 -6.93 21.70 7.47
C PRO A 119 -6.38 21.29 6.11
N VAL A 120 -6.36 19.99 5.85
CA VAL A 120 -6.00 19.48 4.53
C VAL A 120 -7.25 19.50 3.66
N ALA A 121 -7.32 20.49 2.77
CA ALA A 121 -8.40 20.61 1.80
C ALA A 121 -8.54 19.35 0.95
N ASN A 122 -9.78 18.98 0.61
CA ASN A 122 -10.12 17.85 -0.25
C ASN A 122 -9.65 16.46 0.26
N ALA A 123 -9.39 16.32 1.56
CA ALA A 123 -8.97 15.05 2.16
C ALA A 123 -9.99 13.90 1.93
N ASP A 124 -11.28 14.22 1.86
CA ASP A 124 -12.38 13.31 1.51
C ASP A 124 -12.17 12.67 0.13
N LEU A 125 -11.96 13.49 -0.89
CA LEU A 125 -11.77 13.03 -2.27
C LEU A 125 -10.43 12.33 -2.45
N MET A 126 -9.38 12.84 -1.82
CA MET A 126 -8.07 12.18 -1.82
C MET A 126 -8.16 10.79 -1.21
N LYS A 127 -8.89 10.63 -0.10
CA LYS A 127 -9.15 9.32 0.50
C LYS A 127 -9.87 8.41 -0.49
N GLN A 128 -10.94 8.88 -1.13
CA GLN A 128 -11.69 8.07 -2.09
C GLN A 128 -10.84 7.56 -3.25
N ILE A 129 -9.97 8.41 -3.81
CA ILE A 129 -9.13 8.05 -4.97
C ILE A 129 -7.93 7.18 -4.55
N PHE A 130 -7.34 7.41 -3.37
CA PHE A 130 -6.04 6.85 -2.99
C PHE A 130 -6.08 5.86 -1.82
N SER A 131 -7.23 5.52 -1.23
CA SER A 131 -7.30 4.67 -0.03
C SER A 131 -6.86 3.22 -0.23
N GLY A 132 -6.71 2.75 -1.48
CA GLY A 132 -6.05 1.46 -1.78
C GLY A 132 -6.96 0.23 -1.75
N VAL A 133 -8.27 0.37 -1.98
CA VAL A 133 -9.22 -0.78 -2.07
C VAL A 133 -9.37 -1.30 -3.52
N HIS A 134 -8.48 -0.94 -4.43
CA HIS A 134 -8.33 -1.66 -5.70
C HIS A 134 -6.89 -2.18 -5.85
N GLU A 135 -6.82 -3.51 -5.79
CA GLU A 135 -5.72 -4.41 -6.12
C GLU A 135 -4.49 -3.77 -6.76
N SER A 136 -3.39 -3.69 -6.00
CA SER A 136 -2.09 -4.13 -6.50
C SER A 136 -1.15 -4.33 -5.32
N GLY A 137 -0.71 -5.57 -5.18
CA GLY A 137 0.51 -5.87 -4.44
C GLY A 137 1.70 -5.10 -5.03
N ALA A 138 2.72 -4.94 -4.20
CA ALA A 138 4.00 -4.27 -4.46
C ALA A 138 3.97 -2.73 -4.51
N GLU A 139 3.57 -2.07 -3.42
CA GLU A 139 4.16 -0.77 -3.06
C GLU A 139 4.67 -0.88 -1.61
N GLY A 140 6.00 -0.91 -1.47
CA GLY A 140 6.71 -1.28 -0.27
C GLY A 140 6.47 -0.34 0.90
N TRP A 141 6.05 -0.94 2.02
CA TRP A 141 6.50 -0.53 3.33
C TRP A 141 7.48 -1.60 3.80
N SER A 142 8.78 -1.35 3.66
CA SER A 142 9.80 -2.09 4.39
C SER A 142 10.22 -1.22 5.58
N ALA A 143 10.15 -1.78 6.79
CA ALA A 143 10.57 -1.12 8.03
C ALA A 143 12.07 -0.76 8.08
N GLN A 144 12.84 -1.05 7.02
CA GLN A 144 14.26 -0.70 6.89
C GLN A 144 14.53 0.61 6.15
N GLN A 145 13.53 1.27 5.55
CA GLN A 145 13.71 2.64 5.06
C GLN A 145 13.52 3.62 6.22
N GLY A 146 14.64 4.05 6.80
CA GLY A 146 14.68 5.10 7.81
C GLY A 146 13.98 6.37 7.32
N GLU A 147 13.53 7.18 8.28
CA GLU A 147 12.56 8.28 8.12
C GLU A 147 12.99 9.45 7.21
N ASN A 148 14.12 9.31 6.51
CA ASN A 148 14.83 10.35 5.77
C ASN A 148 14.59 10.28 4.25
N GLU A 149 14.00 9.21 3.70
CA GLU A 149 13.85 9.02 2.24
C GLU A 149 12.56 9.57 1.63
N LEU A 150 11.73 10.31 2.39
CA LEU A 150 10.56 10.98 1.80
C LEU A 150 10.87 12.30 1.09
N ASP A 151 12.06 12.88 1.31
CA ASP A 151 12.48 14.10 0.61
C ASP A 151 13.10 13.80 -0.76
N ASN A 152 13.53 12.57 -1.00
CA ASN A 152 14.26 12.16 -2.21
C ASN A 152 13.61 10.99 -2.97
N MET A 153 12.31 10.74 -2.78
CA MET A 153 11.60 9.75 -3.59
C MET A 153 11.43 10.28 -5.02
N GLU A 154 12.46 10.07 -5.85
CA GLU A 154 12.32 9.94 -7.29
C GLU A 154 11.41 8.74 -7.52
N VAL A 155 10.12 9.03 -7.69
CA VAL A 155 9.11 8.01 -7.88
C VAL A 155 9.27 7.44 -9.29
N GLU A 156 9.60 6.16 -9.39
CA GLU A 156 9.54 5.43 -10.66
C GLU A 156 8.15 5.56 -11.28
N ASN A 157 8.16 5.74 -12.59
CA ASN A 157 7.14 6.45 -13.35
C ASN A 157 6.33 5.46 -14.19
N ASP A 158 5.26 4.89 -13.63
CA ASP A 158 4.45 3.87 -14.31
C ASP A 158 3.79 4.37 -15.63
N ASP A 159 3.45 5.67 -15.71
CA ASP A 159 2.92 6.28 -16.94
C ASP A 159 4.01 6.54 -18.00
N ALA A 160 5.26 6.85 -17.62
CA ALA A 160 6.33 7.11 -18.60
C ALA A 160 6.80 5.80 -19.28
N ALA A 161 6.77 4.68 -18.55
CA ALA A 161 7.08 3.38 -19.10
C ALA A 161 6.05 2.93 -20.16
N SER A 162 4.82 3.44 -20.10
CA SER A 162 3.74 3.10 -21.03
C SER A 162 3.70 4.01 -22.28
N GLU A 163 4.16 5.26 -22.20
CA GLU A 163 4.41 6.13 -23.36
C GLU A 163 5.48 5.53 -24.31
N ALA A 164 6.55 4.96 -23.76
CA ALA A 164 7.63 4.36 -24.55
C ALA A 164 7.23 3.05 -25.28
N ARG A 165 6.14 2.40 -24.89
CA ARG A 165 5.68 1.13 -25.48
C ARG A 165 4.73 1.29 -26.66
N GLN A 166 4.16 2.47 -26.88
CA GLN A 166 3.15 2.69 -27.93
C GLN A 166 3.73 3.22 -29.25
N THR A 167 5.02 3.56 -29.30
CA THR A 167 5.64 4.22 -30.47
C THR A 167 6.47 3.33 -31.40
N ASN A 168 6.56 2.01 -31.19
CA ASN A 168 7.36 1.13 -32.05
C ASN A 168 6.48 0.28 -33.00
N PRO A 169 6.58 0.44 -34.34
CA PRO A 169 5.96 -0.46 -35.29
C PRO A 169 6.77 -1.78 -35.43
N PRO A 170 6.15 -2.90 -35.86
CA PRO A 170 6.80 -4.21 -35.86
C PRO A 170 7.64 -4.41 -37.14
N ALA A 171 8.96 -4.46 -37.01
CA ALA A 171 9.86 -4.91 -38.07
C ALA A 171 10.35 -6.34 -37.82
N ARG A 172 9.67 -7.27 -38.50
CA ARG A 172 10.12 -8.51 -39.17
C ARG A 172 11.42 -9.21 -38.71
N HIS A 173 11.25 -10.49 -38.40
CA HIS A 173 12.23 -11.57 -38.24
C HIS A 173 13.45 -11.55 -39.19
N THR A 174 14.66 -11.81 -38.66
CA THR A 174 15.50 -13.03 -38.90
C THR A 174 16.84 -12.94 -38.12
N ASN A 175 17.23 -14.04 -37.45
CA ASN A 175 18.58 -14.37 -36.95
C ASN A 175 19.12 -15.58 -37.79
N PRO A 176 20.40 -16.05 -37.69
CA PRO A 176 21.62 -15.52 -37.05
C PRO A 176 22.92 -15.56 -37.94
N GLU A 177 24.03 -15.00 -37.40
CA GLU A 177 25.51 -15.14 -37.61
C GLU A 177 26.13 -16.28 -38.49
N PRO A 178 27.46 -16.34 -38.80
CA PRO A 178 28.63 -15.56 -38.32
C PRO A 178 29.76 -15.22 -39.35
N ASP A 179 30.86 -14.68 -38.82
CA ASP A 179 32.28 -14.71 -39.26
C ASP A 179 32.95 -13.41 -39.78
N ALA A 180 33.97 -13.00 -39.02
CA ALA A 180 34.98 -11.95 -39.25
C ALA A 180 36.10 -12.46 -40.20
N PRO A 181 37.26 -11.78 -40.44
CA PRO A 181 37.73 -10.44 -40.00
C PRO A 181 38.42 -9.59 -41.11
N SER A 182 38.85 -8.36 -40.78
CA SER A 182 40.23 -7.86 -40.97
C SER A 182 40.37 -6.36 -41.39
N SER A 183 41.15 -5.64 -40.58
CA SER A 183 42.16 -4.59 -40.90
C SER A 183 41.79 -3.33 -41.71
N SER A 184 41.96 -2.14 -41.10
CA SER A 184 43.13 -1.27 -41.34
C SER A 184 43.00 0.15 -40.74
N ASN A 185 44.14 0.84 -40.67
CA ASN A 185 44.55 1.91 -39.75
C ASN A 185 44.05 3.34 -40.06
N GLY A 186 44.06 4.23 -39.04
CA GLY A 186 44.17 5.69 -39.24
C GLY A 186 43.91 6.54 -37.97
N PRO A 187 44.82 7.45 -37.52
CA PRO A 187 44.85 8.00 -36.16
C PRO A 187 44.30 9.43 -35.99
N ARG A 188 43.78 9.80 -34.80
CA ARG A 188 43.73 11.21 -34.33
C ARG A 188 43.58 11.39 -32.80
N VAL A 189 44.69 11.82 -32.19
CA VAL A 189 44.93 12.77 -31.06
C VAL A 189 43.68 13.64 -30.69
N SER A 190 43.27 14.01 -29.45
CA SER A 190 43.67 13.83 -28.04
C SER A 190 42.63 14.47 -27.08
N ASN A 191 42.80 14.23 -25.77
CA ASN A 191 42.38 15.04 -24.59
C ASN A 191 41.17 14.57 -23.76
N ALA A 192 41.44 13.85 -22.66
CA ALA A 192 40.56 13.77 -21.48
C ALA A 192 41.42 13.64 -20.19
N PRO A 193 41.00 14.22 -19.05
CA PRO A 193 41.84 14.34 -17.86
C PRO A 193 41.90 13.03 -17.05
N ARG A 194 43.02 12.87 -16.34
CA ARG A 194 43.44 11.69 -15.57
C ARG A 194 42.51 11.43 -14.38
N ALA A 195 41.70 10.36 -14.44
CA ALA A 195 40.91 9.87 -13.31
C ALA A 195 41.69 8.85 -12.47
N SER A 196 41.53 8.91 -11.15
CA SER A 196 42.25 8.11 -10.16
C SER A 196 41.99 6.59 -10.30
N THR A 197 43.07 5.83 -10.14
CA THR A 197 43.08 4.36 -10.15
C THR A 197 42.58 3.80 -8.82
N VAL A 198 41.26 3.66 -8.66
CA VAL A 198 40.67 2.76 -7.67
C VAL A 198 40.08 1.55 -8.42
N PRO A 199 40.48 0.30 -8.11
CA PRO A 199 39.94 -0.87 -8.79
C PRO A 199 38.44 -1.00 -8.52
N LYS A 200 37.60 -0.77 -9.52
CA LYS A 200 36.16 -1.00 -9.42
C LYS A 200 35.90 -2.51 -9.43
N PRO A 201 35.12 -3.06 -8.49
CA PRO A 201 34.81 -4.49 -8.47
C PRO A 201 34.07 -4.89 -9.76
N SER A 202 34.35 -6.09 -10.25
CA SER A 202 33.79 -6.60 -11.50
C SER A 202 32.26 -6.61 -11.47
N ARG A 203 31.65 -6.32 -12.63
CA ARG A 203 30.18 -6.25 -12.81
C ARG A 203 29.48 -7.52 -12.31
N LYS A 204 30.14 -8.68 -12.45
CA LYS A 204 29.68 -9.99 -11.96
C LYS A 204 29.56 -10.04 -10.42
N ARG A 205 30.60 -9.61 -9.69
CA ARG A 205 30.60 -9.64 -8.21
C ARG A 205 29.56 -8.70 -7.61
N ARG A 206 29.30 -7.55 -8.27
CA ARG A 206 28.26 -6.61 -7.87
C ARG A 206 26.85 -7.19 -8.06
N ALA A 207 26.61 -7.93 -9.15
CA ALA A 207 25.34 -8.60 -9.40
C ALA A 207 25.08 -9.74 -8.41
N GLU A 208 26.10 -10.55 -8.09
CA GLU A 208 26.00 -11.61 -7.09
C GLU A 208 25.70 -11.06 -5.68
N GLN A 209 26.35 -9.96 -5.31
CA GLN A 209 26.11 -9.32 -4.02
C GLN A 209 24.72 -8.70 -3.92
N ALA A 210 24.23 -8.08 -5.01
CA ALA A 210 22.85 -7.60 -5.08
C ALA A 210 21.85 -8.76 -4.96
N ALA A 211 22.09 -9.89 -5.64
CA ALA A 211 21.24 -11.08 -5.55
C ALA A 211 21.22 -11.69 -4.14
N TYR A 212 22.37 -11.71 -3.45
CA TYR A 212 22.45 -12.17 -2.07
C TYR A 212 21.64 -11.29 -1.12
N VAL A 213 21.78 -9.96 -1.22
CA VAL A 213 21.01 -9.01 -0.42
C VAL A 213 19.51 -9.15 -0.66
N MET A 214 19.09 -9.34 -1.93
CA MET A 214 17.68 -9.59 -2.25
C MET A 214 17.16 -10.88 -1.62
N ARG A 215 17.89 -11.99 -1.69
CA ARG A 215 17.48 -13.26 -1.06
C ARG A 215 17.38 -13.16 0.45
N SER A 216 18.37 -12.52 1.08
CA SER A 216 18.37 -12.32 2.54
C SER A 216 17.21 -11.43 2.98
N SER A 217 16.89 -10.38 2.22
CA SER A 217 15.74 -9.51 2.49
C SER A 217 14.42 -10.24 2.33
N LEU A 218 14.27 -11.09 1.30
CA LEU A 218 13.08 -11.93 1.12
C LEU A 218 12.92 -12.93 2.27
N GLN A 219 13.99 -13.61 2.68
CA GLN A 219 13.95 -14.55 3.79
C GLN A 219 13.53 -13.84 5.10
N SER A 220 14.13 -12.69 5.40
CA SER A 220 13.77 -11.90 6.58
C SER A 220 12.30 -11.48 6.56
N ARG A 221 11.76 -11.13 5.38
CA ARG A 221 10.34 -10.80 5.25
C ARG A 221 9.44 -12.00 5.52
N ASP A 222 9.79 -13.18 4.99
CA ASP A 222 9.02 -14.40 5.17
C ASP A 222 9.02 -14.86 6.63
N ASP A 223 10.15 -14.70 7.33
CA ASP A 223 10.26 -14.97 8.77
C ASP A 223 9.36 -14.01 9.57
N ILE A 224 9.36 -12.71 9.24
CA ILE A 224 8.48 -11.71 9.88
C ILE A 224 7.00 -12.04 9.64
N LEU A 225 6.63 -12.39 8.40
CA LEU A 225 5.24 -12.74 8.07
C LEU A 225 4.79 -14.00 8.80
N SER A 226 5.65 -15.02 8.85
CA SER A 226 5.38 -16.26 9.58
C SER A 226 5.18 -16.00 11.07
N HIS A 227 6.04 -15.18 11.69
CA HIS A 227 5.89 -14.77 13.08
C HIS A 227 4.60 -13.96 13.31
N LYS A 228 4.24 -13.04 12.42
CA LYS A 228 2.98 -12.27 12.51
C LYS A 228 1.75 -13.17 12.38
N ASN A 229 1.76 -14.12 11.45
CA ASN A 229 0.67 -15.09 11.32
C ASN A 229 0.53 -15.94 12.59
N HIS A 230 1.65 -16.40 13.15
CA HIS A 230 1.65 -17.12 14.42
C HIS A 230 1.09 -16.28 15.58
N LEU A 231 1.42 -14.99 15.67
CA LEU A 231 0.86 -14.07 16.67
C LEU A 231 -0.64 -13.83 16.48
N ILE A 232 -1.11 -13.83 15.23
CA ILE A 232 -2.54 -13.69 14.90
C ILE A 232 -3.31 -14.96 15.29
N GLU A 233 -2.76 -16.13 14.97
CA GLU A 233 -3.34 -17.43 15.33
C GLU A 233 -3.34 -17.68 16.83
N SER A 234 -2.31 -17.21 17.54
CA SER A 234 -2.22 -17.29 19.01
C SER A 234 -2.97 -16.18 19.73
N HIS A 235 -3.51 -15.17 19.03
CA HIS A 235 -4.32 -14.13 19.66
C HIS A 235 -5.58 -14.77 20.26
N PRO A 236 -5.93 -14.49 21.54
CA PRO A 236 -7.06 -15.11 22.21
C PRO A 236 -8.38 -15.00 21.43
N ASP A 237 -8.65 -13.84 20.83
CA ASP A 237 -9.86 -13.61 20.02
C ASP A 237 -9.97 -14.49 18.76
N LEU A 238 -8.83 -14.99 18.24
CA LEU A 238 -8.78 -15.84 17.04
C LEU A 238 -8.60 -17.33 17.40
N SER A 239 -7.67 -17.62 18.32
CA SER A 239 -7.36 -18.97 18.83
C SER A 239 -8.59 -19.63 19.44
N CYS A 240 -9.37 -18.89 20.24
CA CYS A 240 -10.65 -19.34 20.79
C CYS A 240 -11.87 -18.66 20.15
N SER A 241 -11.77 -18.30 18.87
CA SER A 241 -12.90 -17.72 18.14
C SER A 241 -14.14 -18.61 18.21
N GLN A 242 -15.32 -17.99 18.19
CA GLN A 242 -16.58 -18.72 18.21
C GLN A 242 -16.69 -19.70 17.04
N LEU A 243 -16.21 -19.32 15.85
CA LEU A 243 -16.19 -20.20 14.68
C LEU A 243 -15.34 -21.46 14.91
N LYS A 244 -14.15 -21.32 15.51
CA LYS A 244 -13.28 -22.47 15.81
C LYS A 244 -13.91 -23.40 16.83
N ALA A 245 -14.43 -22.87 17.94
CA ALA A 245 -15.11 -23.66 18.96
C ALA A 245 -16.31 -24.42 18.39
N MET A 246 -17.12 -23.78 17.54
CA MET A 246 -18.26 -24.45 16.89
C MET A 246 -17.82 -25.52 15.90
N SER A 247 -16.76 -25.28 15.12
CA SER A 247 -16.21 -26.30 14.21
C SER A 247 -15.77 -27.55 14.97
N VAL A 248 -15.14 -27.40 16.14
CA VAL A 248 -14.71 -28.52 16.98
C VAL A 248 -15.92 -29.21 17.62
N LEU A 249 -16.90 -28.46 18.14
CA LEU A 249 -18.13 -29.05 18.66
C LEU A 249 -18.85 -29.91 17.60
N HIS A 250 -18.85 -29.49 16.34
CA HIS A 250 -19.46 -30.24 15.24
C HIS A 250 -18.69 -31.50 14.85
N SER A 251 -17.39 -31.57 15.14
CA SER A 251 -16.57 -32.76 14.84
C SER A 251 -16.62 -33.83 15.93
N LEU A 252 -17.18 -33.52 17.10
CA LEU A 252 -17.33 -34.49 18.20
C LEU A 252 -18.41 -35.53 17.86
N SER A 253 -17.98 -36.66 17.31
CA SER A 253 -18.87 -37.75 16.86
C SER A 253 -19.75 -38.33 17.98
N SER A 254 -19.29 -38.30 19.23
CA SER A 254 -20.04 -38.76 20.41
C SER A 254 -21.16 -37.80 20.84
N ILE A 255 -21.20 -36.56 20.32
CA ILE A 255 -22.28 -35.61 20.59
C ILE A 255 -23.21 -35.55 19.39
N ARG A 256 -24.42 -36.07 19.55
CA ARG A 256 -25.47 -35.96 18.52
C ARG A 256 -25.87 -34.50 18.33
N MET A 257 -25.81 -34.01 17.10
CA MET A 257 -26.24 -32.65 16.75
C MET A 257 -27.69 -32.39 17.22
N TRP A 258 -27.91 -31.23 17.82
CA TRP A 258 -29.19 -30.81 18.43
C TRP A 258 -29.70 -31.67 19.61
N SER A 259 -28.89 -32.56 20.19
CA SER A 259 -29.18 -33.16 21.49
C SER A 259 -29.27 -32.10 22.61
N PRO A 260 -29.81 -32.45 23.80
CA PRO A 260 -29.76 -31.57 24.96
C PRO A 260 -28.33 -31.07 25.26
N LEU A 261 -27.36 -31.99 25.32
CA LEU A 261 -25.94 -31.67 25.49
C LEU A 261 -25.41 -30.74 24.39
N TYR A 262 -25.74 -30.99 23.12
CA TYR A 262 -25.29 -30.12 22.02
C TYR A 262 -25.82 -28.68 22.17
N LYS A 263 -27.11 -28.52 22.50
CA LYS A 263 -27.72 -27.19 22.67
C LYS A 263 -27.16 -26.46 23.87
N ALA A 264 -26.92 -27.16 24.98
CA ALA A 264 -26.34 -26.59 26.17
C ALA A 264 -24.86 -26.20 25.93
N ALA A 265 -24.07 -27.08 25.31
CA ALA A 265 -22.69 -26.80 24.90
C ALA A 265 -22.60 -25.60 23.95
N TYR A 266 -23.49 -25.51 22.97
CA TYR A 266 -23.57 -24.37 22.05
C TYR A 266 -23.80 -23.06 22.81
N LYS A 267 -24.72 -23.05 23.79
CA LYS A 267 -24.99 -21.86 24.61
C LYS A 267 -23.78 -21.50 25.48
N HIS A 268 -23.19 -22.47 26.17
CA HIS A 268 -22.02 -22.31 27.03
C HIS A 268 -20.82 -21.72 26.30
N LEU A 269 -20.50 -22.24 25.12
CA LEU A 269 -19.36 -21.78 24.31
C LEU A 269 -19.60 -20.40 23.68
N ARG A 270 -20.86 -19.98 23.53
CA ARG A 270 -21.20 -18.63 23.06
C ARG A 270 -21.08 -17.56 24.14
N GLU A 271 -21.22 -17.94 25.39
CA GLU A 271 -21.37 -17.01 26.51
C GLU A 271 -20.08 -16.27 26.84
N ALA A 272 -18.94 -16.96 26.91
CA ALA A 272 -17.66 -16.34 27.24
C ALA A 272 -16.50 -16.91 26.41
N ALA A 273 -15.50 -16.05 26.14
CA ALA A 273 -14.26 -16.45 25.47
C ALA A 273 -13.45 -17.46 26.30
N THR A 274 -13.48 -17.33 27.62
CA THR A 274 -12.85 -18.27 28.56
C THR A 274 -13.40 -19.68 28.41
N ASN A 275 -14.71 -19.85 28.19
CA ASN A 275 -15.33 -21.16 28.00
C ASN A 275 -14.80 -21.85 26.74
N ARG A 276 -14.65 -21.07 25.65
CA ARG A 276 -14.05 -21.55 24.40
C ARG A 276 -12.58 -21.87 24.56
N GLN A 277 -11.84 -21.03 25.30
CA GLN A 277 -10.43 -21.24 25.55
C GLN A 277 -10.20 -22.55 26.33
N THR A 278 -10.97 -22.79 27.40
CA THR A 278 -10.89 -24.03 28.17
C THR A 278 -11.27 -25.24 27.31
N PHE A 279 -12.41 -25.17 26.60
CA PHE A 279 -12.85 -26.23 25.69
C PHE A 279 -11.79 -26.57 24.63
N LEU A 280 -11.16 -25.56 24.02
CA LEU A 280 -10.14 -25.76 22.97
C LEU A 280 -8.76 -26.13 23.52
N SER A 281 -8.53 -25.98 24.83
CA SER A 281 -7.26 -26.38 25.47
C SER A 281 -7.11 -27.89 25.63
N TYR A 282 -8.22 -28.63 25.62
CA TYR A 282 -8.18 -30.09 25.67
C TYR A 282 -7.83 -30.66 24.30
N GLU A 283 -6.77 -31.47 24.23
CA GLU A 283 -6.36 -32.13 22.98
C GLU A 283 -7.31 -33.25 22.58
N ASP A 284 -7.69 -34.08 23.54
CA ASP A 284 -8.53 -35.26 23.34
C ASP A 284 -10.03 -34.93 23.31
N ASP A 285 -10.79 -35.66 22.50
CA ASP A 285 -12.22 -35.41 22.29
C ASP A 285 -13.08 -35.86 23.48
N GLU A 286 -12.70 -36.93 24.19
CA GLU A 286 -13.42 -37.37 25.39
C GLU A 286 -13.31 -36.34 26.51
N ASN A 287 -12.13 -35.76 26.71
CA ASN A 287 -11.93 -34.70 27.71
C ASN A 287 -12.75 -33.44 27.38
N LYS A 288 -12.88 -33.09 26.08
CA LYS A 288 -13.77 -32.01 25.65
C LYS A 288 -15.22 -32.30 25.99
N ILE A 289 -15.68 -33.53 25.80
CA ILE A 289 -17.06 -33.90 26.06
C ILE A 289 -17.33 -33.95 27.57
N ILE A 290 -16.42 -34.54 28.36
CA ILE A 290 -16.53 -34.55 29.84
C ILE A 290 -16.63 -33.13 30.37
N TYR A 291 -15.77 -32.22 29.91
CA TYR A 291 -15.85 -30.80 30.26
C TYR A 291 -17.23 -30.20 29.95
N LEU A 292 -17.78 -30.49 28.76
CA LEU A 292 -19.12 -29.99 28.40
C LEU A 292 -20.22 -30.62 29.27
N GLU A 293 -20.14 -31.90 29.61
CA GLU A 293 -21.10 -32.58 30.49
C GLU A 293 -21.06 -31.99 31.91
N GLU A 294 -19.88 -31.72 32.45
CA GLU A 294 -19.69 -31.11 33.78
C GLU A 294 -20.22 -29.67 33.83
N GLU A 295 -19.89 -28.85 32.84
CA GLU A 295 -20.28 -27.43 32.81
C GLU A 295 -21.75 -27.21 32.47
N THR A 296 -22.33 -28.09 31.65
CA THR A 296 -23.73 -27.95 31.21
C THR A 296 -24.72 -28.75 32.05
N GLY A 297 -24.25 -29.76 32.78
CA GLY A 297 -25.09 -30.71 33.51
C GLY A 297 -25.87 -31.68 32.63
N GLU A 298 -25.65 -31.67 31.31
CA GLU A 298 -26.31 -32.55 30.34
C GLU A 298 -25.43 -33.77 30.04
N SER A 299 -26.02 -34.94 29.84
CA SER A 299 -25.28 -36.14 29.45
C SER A 299 -25.38 -36.39 27.95
N ARG A 300 -24.31 -36.92 27.34
CA ARG A 300 -24.31 -37.38 25.95
C ARG A 300 -25.25 -38.58 25.71
N TYR A 301 -25.65 -39.26 26.78
CA TYR A 301 -26.55 -40.42 26.75
C TYR A 301 -28.02 -40.08 27.03
N ALA A 302 -28.34 -38.78 27.14
CA ALA A 302 -29.71 -38.28 27.36
C ALA A 302 -30.53 -38.15 26.05
#